data_AF-A0A2E0CGR5-F1
#
_entry.id   AF-A0A2E0CGR5-F1
#
_cell.length_a   1.000
_cell.length_b   1.000
_cell.length_c   1.000
_cell.angle_alpha   90.00
_cell.angle_beta   90.00
_cell.angle_gamma   90.00
#
_symmetry.space_group_name_H-M   'P 1'
#
loop_
_entity.id
_entity.type
_entity.pdbx_description
1 polymer ?
#
loop_
_entity_poly.entity_id
_entity_poly.type
_entity_poly.pdbx_seq_one_letter_code
_entity_poly.pdbx_strand_id
1 'polypeptide(L)'
;MYKANWVLILVVGVLIILSLLSYNIYFKNAKNDNFELTYSYRGVKLIPENAPALSNLFKDQKDSHNTFISSSECLKCHSIGMKIKGKVEAPQIAHNILEYCVSCHALAKNGQ
;
A
#
# COMPACT_ATOMS: atom_id res chain seq x y z
N MET A 1 17.09 57.64 17.24
CA MET A 1 16.00 57.41 16.25
C MET A 1 16.55 56.51 15.15
N TYR A 2 16.19 55.24 15.12
CA TYR A 2 16.65 54.32 14.07
C TYR A 2 15.85 54.57 12.78
N LYS A 3 16.53 54.96 11.69
CA LYS A 3 15.92 54.99 10.36
C LYS A 3 15.86 53.56 9.86
N ALA A 4 14.66 52.97 9.84
CA ALA A 4 14.44 51.68 9.22
C ALA A 4 14.84 51.76 7.74
N ASN A 5 15.75 50.89 7.31
CA ASN A 5 16.11 50.78 5.91
C ASN A 5 15.02 49.97 5.21
N TRP A 6 14.00 50.67 4.71
CA TRP A 6 12.83 50.09 4.05
C TRP A 6 13.20 49.16 2.89
N VAL A 7 14.33 49.42 2.21
CA VAL A 7 14.85 48.56 1.15
C VAL A 7 15.27 47.21 1.73
N LEU A 8 15.95 47.19 2.87
CA LEU A 8 16.37 45.95 3.53
C LEU A 8 15.17 45.12 4.01
N ILE A 9 14.14 45.78 4.54
CA ILE A 9 12.91 45.12 5.01
C ILE A 9 12.18 44.46 3.83
N LEU A 10 12.09 45.14 2.68
CA LEU A 10 11.48 44.59 1.47
C LEU A 10 12.25 43.38 0.94
N VAL A 11 13.58 43.46 0.90
CA VAL A 11 14.43 42.35 0.43
C VAL A 11 14.28 41.11 1.31
N VAL A 12 14.30 41.28 2.64
CA VAL A 12 14.11 40.16 3.58
C VAL A 12 12.71 39.55 3.44
N GLY A 13 11.67 40.38 3.28
CA GLY A 13 10.31 39.92 3.06
C GLY A 13 10.17 39.04 1.80
N VAL A 14 10.78 39.46 0.68
CA VAL A 14 10.75 38.70 -0.57
C VAL A 14 11.47 37.35 -0.45
N LEU A 15 12.61 37.31 0.24
CA LEU A 15 13.38 36.07 0.47
C LEU A 15 12.60 35.06 1.33
N ILE A 16 11.89 35.53 2.35
CA ILE A 16 11.04 34.66 3.19
C ILE A 16 9.89 34.08 2.35
N ILE A 17 9.22 34.91 1.55
CA ILE A 17 8.11 34.47 0.68
C ILE A 17 8.60 33.43 -0.33
N LEU A 18 9.74 33.66 -1.00
CA LEU A 18 10.34 32.71 -1.94
C LEU A 18 10.66 31.37 -1.26
N SER A 19 11.24 31.42 -0.06
CA SER A 19 11.58 30.21 0.72
C SER A 19 10.32 29.40 1.07
N LEU A 20 9.23 30.06 1.47
CA LEU A 20 7.95 29.42 1.78
C LEU A 20 7.28 28.82 0.53
N LEU A 21 7.40 29.46 -0.63
CA LEU A 21 6.93 28.93 -1.91
C LEU A 21 7.72 27.70 -2.33
N SER A 22 9.05 27.75 -2.28
CA SER A 22 9.93 26.62 -2.56
C SER A 22 9.66 25.43 -1.64
N TYR A 23 9.46 25.68 -0.35
CA TYR A 23 9.10 24.65 0.63
C TYR A 23 7.76 23.97 0.31
N ASN A 24 6.73 24.74 -0.03
CA ASN A 24 5.41 24.19 -0.38
C ASN A 24 5.44 23.37 -1.69
N ILE A 25 6.21 23.81 -2.70
CA ILE A 25 6.37 23.07 -3.96
C ILE A 25 7.14 21.77 -3.71
N TYR A 26 8.25 21.84 -2.98
CA TYR A 26 9.05 20.67 -2.63
C TYR A 26 8.25 19.64 -1.83
N PHE A 27 7.50 20.08 -0.80
CA PHE A 27 6.67 19.19 0.01
C PHE A 27 5.48 18.60 -0.76
N LYS A 28 4.85 19.38 -1.66
CA LYS A 28 3.80 18.85 -2.55
C LYS A 28 4.33 17.80 -3.53
N ASN A 29 5.51 18.04 -4.10
CA ASN A 29 6.15 17.09 -5.01
C ASN A 29 6.61 15.83 -4.27
N ALA A 30 7.21 15.97 -3.07
CA ALA A 30 7.55 14.83 -2.22
C ALA A 30 6.34 14.00 -1.80
N LYS A 31 5.14 14.60 -1.71
CA LYS A 31 3.89 13.86 -1.48
C LYS A 31 3.42 13.10 -2.73
N ASN A 32 3.71 13.64 -3.93
CA ASN A 32 3.42 13.01 -5.22
C ASN A 32 4.37 11.85 -5.56
N ASP A 33 5.57 11.84 -4.98
CA ASP A 33 6.53 10.73 -5.10
C ASP A 33 6.16 9.51 -4.22
N ASN A 34 4.98 9.51 -3.56
CA ASN A 34 4.39 8.29 -2.97
C ASN A 34 3.76 7.35 -4.02
N PHE A 35 4.14 7.51 -5.30
CA PHE A 35 3.61 6.73 -6.42
C PHE A 35 4.62 5.67 -6.90
N GLU A 36 5.04 4.79 -5.99
CA GLU A 36 5.58 3.47 -6.38
C GLU A 36 5.04 2.34 -5.49
N LEU A 37 3.81 2.49 -5.00
CA LEU A 37 3.01 1.44 -4.34
C LEU A 37 1.92 0.87 -5.26
N THR A 38 2.00 1.13 -6.57
CA THR A 38 0.97 0.73 -7.54
C THR A 38 1.28 -0.57 -8.26
N TYR A 39 2.48 -1.12 -8.12
CA TYR A 39 2.90 -2.35 -8.79
C TYR A 39 3.74 -3.26 -7.89
N SER A 40 3.58 -4.55 -8.14
CA SER A 40 4.23 -5.65 -7.45
C SER A 40 5.60 -6.01 -8.04
N TYR A 41 6.36 -6.86 -7.34
CA TYR A 41 7.68 -7.33 -7.82
C TYR A 41 7.66 -7.99 -9.21
N ARG A 42 6.49 -8.45 -9.70
CA ARG A 42 6.31 -9.03 -11.06
C ARG A 42 5.54 -8.13 -12.01
N GLY A 43 5.40 -6.83 -11.72
CA GLY A 43 4.69 -5.88 -12.58
C GLY A 43 3.16 -6.02 -12.57
N VAL A 44 2.59 -6.78 -11.63
CA VAL A 44 1.14 -6.83 -11.39
C VAL A 44 0.72 -5.58 -10.61
N LYS A 45 -0.31 -4.85 -11.05
CA LYS A 45 -0.85 -3.69 -10.34
C LYS A 45 -1.25 -4.09 -8.91
N LEU A 46 -0.71 -3.40 -7.90
CA LEU A 46 -1.07 -3.55 -6.50
C LEU A 46 -2.54 -3.15 -6.30
N ILE A 47 -3.21 -3.89 -5.44
CA ILE A 47 -4.65 -4.08 -5.40
C ILE A 47 -5.29 -3.17 -4.34
N PRO A 48 -6.45 -2.56 -4.64
CA PRO A 48 -7.72 -3.15 -4.16
C PRO A 48 -8.55 -3.91 -5.22
N GLU A 49 -8.34 -3.64 -6.51
CA GLU A 49 -9.29 -4.03 -7.58
C GLU A 49 -9.17 -5.48 -8.08
N ASN A 50 -8.01 -6.14 -7.96
CA ASN A 50 -7.79 -7.50 -8.47
C ASN A 50 -7.62 -8.57 -7.37
N ALA A 51 -7.88 -8.26 -6.09
CA ALA A 51 -7.69 -9.25 -5.02
C ALA A 51 -8.81 -10.27 -5.14
N PRO A 52 -8.50 -11.57 -5.31
CA PRO A 52 -9.52 -12.56 -5.15
C PRO A 52 -10.08 -12.46 -3.73
N ALA A 53 -11.40 -12.42 -3.63
CA ALA A 53 -12.08 -12.64 -2.38
C ALA A 53 -11.79 -14.08 -1.93
N LEU A 54 -11.21 -14.21 -0.74
CA LEU A 54 -10.91 -15.51 -0.12
C LEU A 54 -12.20 -16.33 0.08
N SER A 55 -13.34 -15.64 0.16
CA SER A 55 -14.70 -16.17 0.23
C SER A 55 -15.11 -17.12 -0.89
N ASN A 56 -14.50 -17.00 -2.07
CA ASN A 56 -14.99 -17.66 -3.27
C ASN A 56 -14.23 -18.94 -3.61
N LEU A 57 -13.14 -19.24 -2.90
CA LEU A 57 -12.27 -20.38 -3.23
C LEU A 57 -12.75 -21.69 -2.60
N PHE A 58 -13.53 -21.66 -1.51
CA PHE A 58 -13.99 -22.88 -0.83
C PHE A 58 -15.40 -22.72 -0.26
N LYS A 59 -16.43 -23.06 -1.07
CA LYS A 59 -17.83 -22.96 -0.66
C LYS A 59 -18.23 -23.93 0.47
N ASP A 60 -17.52 -25.05 0.61
CA ASP A 60 -18.04 -26.20 1.38
C ASP A 60 -17.05 -26.81 2.39
N GLN A 61 -15.92 -26.16 2.68
CA GLN A 61 -14.95 -26.71 3.64
C GLN A 61 -14.63 -25.69 4.71
N LYS A 62 -14.58 -26.16 5.96
CA LYS A 62 -14.00 -25.46 7.11
C LYS A 62 -12.48 -25.34 6.90
N ASP A 63 -12.10 -24.53 5.92
CA ASP A 63 -10.73 -24.38 5.44
C ASP A 63 -10.10 -23.10 6.00
N SER A 64 -8.78 -23.09 6.11
CA SER A 64 -8.00 -21.96 6.64
C SER A 64 -8.19 -20.66 5.83
N HIS A 65 -8.71 -20.74 4.61
CA HIS A 65 -9.00 -19.59 3.77
C HIS A 65 -10.25 -18.79 4.21
N ASN A 66 -11.09 -19.36 5.09
CA ASN A 66 -12.27 -18.68 5.62
C ASN A 66 -11.96 -17.81 6.84
N THR A 67 -10.76 -17.94 7.43
CA THR A 67 -10.36 -17.19 8.63
C THR A 67 -8.94 -16.70 8.48
N PHE A 68 -8.72 -15.40 8.64
CA PHE A 68 -7.36 -14.86 8.67
C PHE A 68 -6.75 -15.08 10.06
N ILE A 69 -5.67 -15.85 10.12
CA ILE A 69 -4.87 -16.05 11.35
C ILE A 69 -3.69 -15.07 11.35
N SER A 70 -2.87 -15.12 10.30
CA SER A 70 -1.73 -14.22 10.10
C SER A 70 -1.24 -14.31 8.65
N SER A 71 -0.46 -13.33 8.21
CA SER A 71 0.23 -13.43 6.91
C SER A 71 1.19 -14.62 6.85
N SER A 72 1.85 -15.00 7.96
CA SER A 72 2.75 -16.16 7.97
C SER A 72 2.04 -17.46 7.63
N GLU A 73 0.80 -17.64 8.09
CA GLU A 73 -0.02 -18.81 7.74
C GLU A 73 -0.36 -18.83 6.25
N CYS A 74 -0.71 -17.68 5.66
CA CYS A 74 -0.94 -17.58 4.22
C CYS A 74 0.33 -17.92 3.40
N LEU A 75 1.49 -17.44 3.85
CA LEU A 75 2.76 -17.60 3.14
C LEU A 75 3.30 -19.03 3.12
N LYS A 76 2.83 -19.92 4.00
CA LYS A 76 3.20 -21.34 3.97
C LYS A 76 2.96 -21.98 2.60
N CYS A 77 1.89 -21.58 1.92
CA CYS A 77 1.54 -22.08 0.59
C CYS A 77 1.84 -21.04 -0.51
N HIS A 78 1.64 -19.76 -0.22
CA HIS A 78 1.66 -18.72 -1.25
C HIS A 78 3.03 -18.09 -1.52
N SER A 79 4.04 -18.31 -0.67
CA SER A 79 5.40 -17.77 -0.90
C SER A 79 6.06 -18.34 -2.16
N ILE A 80 5.90 -19.65 -2.38
CA ILE A 80 6.44 -20.38 -3.53
C ILE A 80 5.36 -20.79 -4.54
N GLY A 81 4.09 -20.80 -4.13
CA GLY A 81 3.01 -21.43 -4.86
C GLY A 81 3.12 -22.96 -4.82
N MET A 82 2.01 -23.66 -4.62
CA MET A 82 2.03 -25.12 -4.53
C MET A 82 0.71 -25.77 -4.91
N LYS A 83 0.81 -26.99 -5.43
CA LYS A 83 -0.35 -27.87 -5.65
C LYS A 83 -0.65 -28.66 -4.38
N ILE A 84 -1.81 -28.44 -3.80
CA ILE A 84 -2.26 -29.19 -2.61
C ILE A 84 -3.13 -30.35 -3.09
N LYS A 85 -2.70 -31.59 -2.80
CA LYS A 85 -3.41 -32.80 -3.25
C LYS A 85 -4.86 -32.79 -2.77
N GLY A 86 -5.81 -32.88 -3.70
CA GLY A 86 -7.24 -32.86 -3.41
C GLY A 86 -7.83 -31.46 -3.16
N LYS A 87 -7.05 -30.39 -3.35
CA LYS A 87 -7.50 -28.99 -3.31
C LYS A 87 -7.06 -28.25 -4.58
N VAL A 88 -7.51 -27.00 -4.72
CA VAL A 88 -7.03 -26.08 -5.76
C VAL A 88 -5.55 -25.73 -5.54
N GLU A 89 -4.90 -25.34 -6.63
CA GLU A 89 -3.53 -24.83 -6.61
C GLU A 89 -3.47 -23.51 -5.84
N ALA A 90 -2.56 -23.41 -4.87
CA ALA A 90 -2.25 -22.17 -4.18
C ALA A 90 -1.27 -21.38 -5.07
N PRO A 91 -1.67 -20.27 -5.70
CA PRO A 91 -0.77 -19.51 -6.56
C PRO A 91 0.34 -18.85 -5.74
N GLN A 92 1.50 -18.68 -6.38
CA GLN A 92 2.55 -17.84 -5.81
C GLN A 92 2.08 -16.37 -5.78
N ILE A 93 2.26 -15.69 -4.64
CA ILE A 93 1.99 -14.25 -4.54
C ILE A 93 2.95 -13.51 -5.49
N ALA A 94 2.36 -12.75 -6.41
CA ALA A 94 3.11 -11.97 -7.38
C ALA A 94 3.53 -10.59 -6.84
N HIS A 95 3.20 -10.27 -5.58
CA HIS A 95 3.29 -8.93 -4.98
C HIS A 95 3.99 -8.81 -3.64
N ASN A 96 4.27 -7.55 -3.27
CA ASN A 96 4.87 -7.23 -1.98
C ASN A 96 3.93 -7.72 -0.88
N ILE A 97 4.50 -8.48 0.05
CA ILE A 97 3.74 -9.09 1.13
C ILE A 97 3.53 -8.03 2.21
N LEU A 98 2.27 -7.66 2.45
CA LEU A 98 1.90 -6.82 3.56
C LEU A 98 1.74 -7.65 4.83
N GLU A 99 1.92 -7.01 5.98
CA GLU A 99 1.71 -7.64 7.29
C GLU A 99 0.26 -8.13 7.48
N TYR A 100 -0.70 -7.51 6.80
CA TYR A 100 -2.12 -7.85 6.87
C TYR A 100 -2.69 -8.13 5.47
N CYS A 101 -2.69 -9.39 5.02
CA CYS A 101 -3.22 -9.75 3.69
C CYS A 101 -4.70 -9.32 3.50
N VAL A 102 -5.49 -9.28 4.57
CA VAL A 102 -6.90 -8.87 4.56
C VAL A 102 -7.13 -7.38 4.29
N SER A 103 -6.08 -6.55 4.27
CA SER A 103 -6.20 -5.15 3.87
C SER A 103 -6.67 -4.99 2.42
N CYS A 104 -6.33 -5.98 1.58
CA CYS A 104 -6.70 -6.02 0.16
C CYS A 104 -7.61 -7.21 -0.16
N HIS A 105 -7.46 -8.35 0.55
CA HIS A 105 -8.23 -9.57 0.30
C HIS A 105 -9.45 -9.68 1.20
N ALA A 106 -10.65 -9.64 0.61
CA ALA A 106 -11.89 -9.82 1.35
C ALA A 106 -12.06 -11.27 1.86
N LEU A 107 -12.43 -11.44 3.13
CA LEU A 107 -12.81 -12.73 3.73
C LEU A 107 -14.24 -13.15 3.35
N ALA A 108 -14.56 -14.43 3.57
CA ALA A 108 -15.93 -14.93 3.48
C ALA A 108 -16.87 -14.19 4.43
N LYS A 109 -18.06 -13.80 3.95
CA LYS A 109 -19.11 -13.15 4.75
C LYS A 109 -19.70 -14.02 5.88
N ASN A 110 -19.20 -15.24 6.11
CA ASN A 110 -19.72 -16.18 7.10
C ASN A 110 -18.74 -16.39 8.26
N GLY A 111 -18.29 -15.30 8.89
CA GLY A 111 -17.41 -15.32 10.05
C GLY A 111 -17.39 -14.00 10.84
N GLN A 112 -18.50 -13.27 10.84
CA GLN A 112 -18.82 -12.29 11.88
C GLN A 112 -19.69 -12.95 12.94
#